data_AF-A0A354GLA2-F1
#
_entry.id   AF-A0A354GLA2-F1
#
_cell.length_a   1.000
_cell.length_b   1.000
_cell.length_c   1.000
_cell.angle_alpha   90.00
_cell.angle_beta   90.00
_cell.angle_gamma   90.00
#
_symmetry.space_group_name_H-M   'P 1'
#
loop_
_entity.id
_entity.type
_entity.pdbx_description
1 polymer ?
#
loop_
_entity_poly.entity_id
_entity_poly.type
_entity_poly.pdbx_seq_one_letter_code
_entity_poly.pdbx_strand_id
1 'polypeptide(L)'
;MAKSLHVLVTGSAGRIGRAVVRELKARGHFVRGLDLVGTPGADESVVTDLGDAAAVRLGEKTGAGFYIYAKPGRGADDPALTAMLEKHPKERREIGMEEMTDRLFLPMLTEASRVLSEGIVREPG
;
A
#
# COMPACT_ATOMS: atom_id res chain seq x y z
N MET A 1 10.51 18.15 17.43
CA MET A 1 9.11 17.68 17.42
C MET A 1 9.01 16.49 16.48
N ALA A 2 8.26 15.45 16.82
CA ALA A 2 8.05 14.32 15.91
C ALA A 2 7.30 14.80 14.65
N LYS A 3 7.69 14.28 13.48
CA LYS A 3 7.07 14.64 12.19
C LYS A 3 5.61 14.16 12.18
N SER A 4 4.66 15.07 11.92
CA SER A 4 3.27 14.67 11.66
C SER A 4 3.18 13.99 10.29
N LEU A 5 2.44 12.88 10.22
CA LEU A 5 2.30 12.02 9.05
C LEU A 5 0.81 11.87 8.72
N HIS A 6 0.51 11.60 7.45
CA HIS A 6 -0.82 11.19 7.00
C HIS A 6 -0.83 9.67 6.90
N VAL A 7 -1.62 9.02 7.75
CA VAL A 7 -1.64 7.57 7.89
C VAL A 7 -3.03 7.04 7.51
N LEU A 8 -3.06 6.10 6.56
CA LEU A 8 -4.25 5.30 6.27
C LEU A 8 -4.25 4.04 7.15
N VAL A 9 -5.34 3.81 7.88
CA VAL A 9 -5.56 2.58 8.65
C VAL A 9 -6.70 1.80 7.99
N THR A 10 -6.42 0.61 7.48
CA THR A 10 -7.44 -0.32 6.96
C THR A 10 -7.97 -1.19 8.10
N GLY A 11 -9.25 -1.59 8.06
CA GLY A 11 -9.90 -2.29 9.18
C GLY A 11 -9.96 -1.42 10.45
N SER A 12 -10.01 -0.10 10.27
CA SER A 12 -9.82 0.91 11.32
C SER A 12 -10.95 0.99 12.35
N ALA A 13 -12.15 0.53 12.03
CA ALA A 13 -13.26 0.41 12.96
C ALA A 13 -13.22 -0.89 13.78
N GLY A 14 -12.36 -1.86 13.43
CA GLY A 14 -12.13 -3.10 14.17
C GLY A 14 -11.41 -2.92 15.52
N ARG A 15 -11.29 -4.00 16.31
CA ARG A 15 -10.68 -3.96 17.66
C ARG A 15 -9.26 -3.40 17.65
N ILE A 16 -8.40 -3.96 16.80
CA ILE A 16 -7.00 -3.52 16.68
C ILE A 16 -6.96 -2.14 16.00
N GLY A 17 -7.72 -1.96 14.92
CA GLY A 17 -7.80 -0.71 14.17
C GLY A 17 -8.09 0.50 15.05
N ARG A 18 -9.10 0.42 15.93
CA ARG A 18 -9.45 1.51 16.86
C ARG A 18 -8.32 1.86 17.82
N ALA A 19 -7.60 0.84 18.32
CA ALA A 19 -6.46 1.08 19.21
C ALA A 19 -5.32 1.78 18.46
N VAL A 20 -5.04 1.37 17.22
CA VAL A 20 -4.03 1.99 16.35
C VAL A 20 -4.41 3.43 15.99
N VAL A 21 -5.66 3.68 15.58
CA VAL A 21 -6.17 5.03 15.30
C VAL A 21 -5.99 5.93 16.51
N ARG A 22 -6.43 5.48 17.70
CA ARG A 22 -6.30 6.25 18.94
C ARG A 22 -4.84 6.62 19.22
N GLU A 23 -3.92 5.67 19.10
CA GLU A 23 -2.50 5.89 19.36
C GLU A 23 -1.87 6.86 18.34
N LEU A 24 -2.15 6.68 17.04
CA LEU A 24 -1.66 7.58 15.99
C LEU A 24 -2.18 9.01 16.19
N LYS A 25 -3.45 9.16 16.58
CA LYS A 25 -4.05 10.45 16.91
C LYS A 25 -3.41 11.09 18.14
N ALA A 26 -3.18 10.32 19.21
CA ALA A 26 -2.51 10.79 20.42
C ALA A 26 -1.08 11.31 20.13
N ARG A 27 -0.42 10.74 19.12
CA ARG A 27 0.90 11.19 18.63
C ARG A 27 0.85 12.39 17.68
N GLY A 28 -0.34 12.91 17.37
CA GLY A 28 -0.51 14.09 16.53
C GLY A 28 -0.42 13.82 15.03
N HIS A 29 -0.67 12.58 14.59
CA HIS A 29 -0.76 12.25 13.16
C HIS A 29 -2.17 12.50 12.63
N PHE A 30 -2.26 12.80 11.33
CA PHE A 30 -3.51 12.79 10.59
C PHE A 30 -3.85 11.34 10.23
N VAL A 31 -5.04 10.88 10.64
CA VAL A 31 -5.45 9.49 10.43
C VAL A 31 -6.68 9.45 9.54
N ARG A 32 -6.54 8.81 8.38
CA ARG A 32 -7.65 8.38 7.53
C ARG A 32 -7.99 6.94 7.88
N GLY A 33 -9.20 6.70 8.34
CA GLY A 33 -9.75 5.35 8.50
C GLY A 33 -10.38 4.86 7.22
N LEU A 34 -10.11 3.62 6.84
CA LEU A 34 -10.90 2.87 5.86
C LEU A 34 -11.43 1.60 6.51
N ASP A 35 -12.75 1.40 6.44
CA ASP A 35 -13.41 0.19 6.90
C ASP A 35 -14.82 0.05 6.27
N LEU A 36 -15.49 -1.08 6.51
CA LEU A 36 -16.88 -1.33 6.09
C LEU A 36 -17.89 -0.45 6.84
N VAL A 37 -17.48 0.16 7.94
CA VAL A 37 -18.29 1.09 8.76
C VAL A 37 -17.47 2.31 9.14
N GLY A 38 -18.13 3.37 9.60
CA GLY A 38 -17.43 4.59 10.04
C GLY A 38 -16.41 4.33 11.15
N THR A 39 -15.25 4.98 11.04
CA THR A 39 -14.13 4.85 11.98
C THR A 39 -14.16 5.94 13.05
N PRO A 40 -14.48 5.60 14.32
CA PRO A 40 -14.52 6.60 15.38
C PRO A 40 -13.12 7.17 15.68
N GLY A 41 -13.02 8.50 15.77
CA GLY A 41 -11.80 9.20 16.18
C GLY A 41 -10.76 9.41 15.08
N ALA A 42 -10.98 8.91 13.87
CA ALA A 42 -10.19 9.29 12.70
C ALA A 42 -10.52 10.72 12.25
N ASP A 43 -9.57 11.41 11.60
CA ASP A 43 -9.82 12.72 11.00
C ASP A 43 -10.71 12.61 9.76
N GLU A 44 -10.55 11.51 9.04
CA GLU A 44 -11.32 11.18 7.85
C GLU A 44 -11.72 9.72 7.91
N SER A 45 -12.95 9.40 7.50
CA SER A 45 -13.45 8.03 7.45
C SER A 45 -13.98 7.73 6.05
N VAL A 46 -13.32 6.81 5.36
CA VAL A 46 -13.75 6.26 4.08
C VAL A 46 -14.48 4.95 4.36
N VAL A 47 -15.79 4.95 4.14
CA VAL A 47 -16.61 3.74 4.33
C VAL A 47 -16.75 3.04 2.99
N THR A 48 -16.02 1.95 2.81
CA THR A 48 -16.06 1.14 1.59
C THR A 48 -15.57 -0.27 1.86
N ASP A 49 -16.01 -1.22 1.02
CA ASP A 49 -15.37 -2.52 0.93
C ASP A 49 -14.07 -2.40 0.13
N LEU A 50 -12.97 -2.96 0.63
CA LEU A 50 -11.73 -3.06 -0.14
C LEU A 50 -11.89 -3.99 -1.35
N GLY A 51 -12.86 -4.91 -1.30
CA GLY A 51 -13.26 -5.76 -2.43
C GLY A 51 -14.13 -5.04 -3.45
N ASP A 52 -14.61 -3.81 -3.18
CA ASP A 52 -15.32 -3.02 -4.17
C ASP A 52 -14.33 -2.46 -5.20
N ALA A 53 -14.31 -3.15 -6.34
CA ALA A 53 -13.54 -2.82 -7.53
C ALA A 53 -13.76 -1.38 -8.05
N ALA A 54 -14.95 -0.81 -7.85
CA ALA A 54 -15.24 0.55 -8.27
C ALA A 54 -14.70 1.60 -7.29
N ALA A 55 -14.60 1.25 -6.01
CA ALA A 55 -14.07 2.11 -4.96
C ALA A 55 -12.54 2.00 -4.81
N VAL A 56 -11.94 0.88 -5.23
CA VAL A 56 -10.52 0.58 -5.03
C VAL A 56 -9.89 -0.01 -6.29
N ARG A 57 -8.72 0.53 -6.67
CA ARG A 57 -7.96 0.11 -7.86
C ARG A 57 -7.08 -1.11 -7.57
N LEU A 58 -7.66 -2.32 -7.65
CA LEU A 58 -7.01 -3.59 -7.25
C LEU A 58 -6.26 -4.34 -8.36
N GLY A 59 -6.30 -3.86 -9.61
CA GLY A 59 -5.58 -4.45 -10.74
C GLY A 59 -6.48 -4.95 -11.86
N GLU A 60 -5.97 -5.92 -12.63
CA GLU A 60 -6.62 -6.42 -13.85
C GLU A 60 -8.02 -7.00 -13.59
N LYS A 61 -8.19 -7.77 -12.51
CA LYS A 61 -9.48 -8.39 -12.16
C LYS A 61 -10.59 -7.38 -11.91
N THR A 62 -10.23 -6.15 -11.55
CA THR A 62 -11.15 -5.06 -11.25
C THR A 62 -11.13 -3.98 -12.35
N GLY A 63 -10.44 -4.22 -13.47
CA GLY A 63 -10.35 -3.28 -14.58
C GLY A 63 -9.39 -2.10 -14.36
N ALA A 64 -8.83 -1.92 -13.15
CA ALA A 64 -8.01 -0.76 -12.80
C ALA A 64 -7.05 -1.05 -11.65
N GLY A 65 -5.77 -0.73 -11.83
CA GLY A 65 -4.69 -0.78 -10.84
C GLY A 65 -3.58 0.20 -11.22
N PHE A 66 -2.33 -0.30 -11.33
CA PHE A 66 -1.21 0.45 -11.94
C PHE A 66 -1.43 0.74 -13.44
N TYR A 67 -2.30 -0.03 -14.09
CA TYR A 67 -2.78 0.21 -15.45
C TYR A 67 -4.30 0.23 -15.46
N ILE A 68 -4.89 0.67 -16.57
CA ILE A 68 -6.32 0.46 -16.85
C ILE A 68 -6.49 -0.71 -17.83
N TYR A 69 -7.48 -1.57 -17.55
CA TYR A 69 -7.69 -2.83 -18.25
C TYR A 69 -9.11 -2.86 -18.82
N ALA A 70 -9.25 -2.59 -20.12
CA ALA A 70 -10.53 -2.73 -20.82
C ALA A 70 -10.91 -4.19 -21.10
N LYS A 71 -9.91 -5.08 -21.12
CA LYS A 71 -10.02 -6.53 -21.27
C LYS A 71 -8.86 -7.21 -20.54
N PRO A 72 -8.96 -8.50 -20.18
CA PRO A 72 -7.84 -9.25 -19.62
C PRO A 72 -6.59 -9.20 -20.52
N GLY A 73 -5.41 -9.15 -19.89
CA GLY A 73 -4.11 -9.07 -20.53
C GLY A 73 -3.43 -7.71 -20.34
N ARG A 74 -2.77 -7.23 -21.39
CA ARG A 74 -1.94 -6.01 -21.30
C ARG A 74 -2.81 -4.78 -21.05
N GLY A 75 -2.56 -4.11 -19.92
CA GLY A 75 -3.20 -2.84 -19.57
C GLY A 75 -2.65 -1.65 -20.35
N ALA A 76 -3.40 -0.56 -20.35
CA ALA A 76 -3.01 0.74 -20.88
C ALA A 76 -2.63 1.70 -19.75
N ASP A 77 -1.86 2.73 -20.07
CA ASP A 77 -1.50 3.78 -19.11
C ASP A 77 -2.76 4.49 -18.62
N ASP A 78 -2.79 4.79 -17.32
CA ASP A 78 -3.91 5.49 -16.68
C ASP A 78 -3.52 6.91 -16.24
N PRO A 79 -4.13 7.96 -16.83
CA PRO A 79 -3.90 9.34 -16.41
C PRO A 79 -4.23 9.60 -14.93
N ALA A 80 -5.20 8.88 -14.35
CA ALA A 80 -5.56 9.07 -12.95
C ALA A 80 -4.44 8.59 -12.00
N LEU A 81 -3.73 7.52 -12.34
CA LEU A 81 -2.56 7.07 -11.59
C LEU A 81 -1.45 8.13 -11.61
N THR A 82 -1.16 8.74 -12.76
CA THR A 82 -0.14 9.80 -12.86
C THR A 82 -0.43 10.93 -11.88
N ALA A 83 -1.67 11.41 -11.83
CA ALA A 83 -2.10 12.44 -10.88
C ALA A 83 -2.02 12.00 -9.40
N MET A 84 -2.14 10.70 -9.10
CA MET A 84 -1.94 10.16 -7.75
C MET A 84 -0.46 10.14 -7.36
N LEU A 85 0.43 9.75 -8.27
CA LEU A 85 1.87 9.70 -8.04
C LEU A 85 2.48 11.09 -7.80
N GLU A 86 1.99 12.11 -8.50
CA GLU A 86 2.42 13.50 -8.32
C GLU A 86 2.17 14.05 -6.90
N LYS A 87 1.19 13.51 -6.17
CA LYS A 87 0.89 13.88 -4.78
C LYS A 87 1.88 13.31 -3.76
N HIS A 88 2.71 12.36 -4.17
CA HIS A 88 3.74 11.74 -3.33
C HIS A 88 5.13 11.99 -3.92
N PRO A 89 5.56 13.26 -4.04
CA PRO A 89 6.84 13.57 -4.62
C PRO A 89 7.95 13.01 -3.73
N LYS A 90 8.57 11.94 -4.19
CA LYS A 90 9.95 11.63 -3.81
C LYS A 90 10.86 12.37 -4.77
N GLU A 91 12.05 12.72 -4.29
CA GLU A 91 13.09 13.24 -5.16
C GLU A 91 13.27 12.29 -6.35
N ARG A 92 12.90 12.76 -7.53
CA ARG A 92 13.06 12.01 -8.76
C ARG A 92 14.53 12.04 -9.09
N ARG A 93 15.15 10.87 -9.04
CA ARG A 93 16.50 10.63 -9.56
C ARG A 93 16.45 9.57 -10.63
N GLU A 94 17.41 9.63 -11.54
CA GLU A 94 17.62 8.54 -12.49
C GLU A 94 18.10 7.30 -11.74
N ILE A 95 17.58 6.15 -12.16
CA ILE A 95 17.94 4.83 -11.64
C ILE A 95 18.28 4.00 -12.88
N GLY A 96 19.51 3.50 -12.95
CA GLY A 96 19.95 2.64 -14.05
C GLY A 96 19.33 1.24 -13.96
N MET A 97 19.39 0.46 -15.05
CA MET A 97 18.86 -0.91 -15.10
C MET A 97 19.51 -1.85 -14.08
N GLU A 98 20.81 -1.72 -13.84
CA GLU A 98 21.54 -2.50 -12.83
C GLU A 98 21.00 -2.19 -11.43
N GLU A 99 20.92 -0.92 -11.06
CA GLU A 99 20.38 -0.53 -9.76
C GLU A 99 18.90 -0.92 -9.60
N MET A 100 18.09 -0.82 -10.66
CA MET A 100 16.71 -1.32 -10.63
C MET A 100 16.66 -2.83 -10.34
N THR A 101 17.54 -3.60 -10.98
CA THR A 101 17.65 -5.04 -10.78
C THR A 101 18.03 -5.34 -9.33
N ASP A 102 19.09 -4.73 -8.81
CA ASP A 102 19.54 -4.95 -7.43
C ASP A 102 18.45 -4.64 -6.41
N ARG A 103 17.70 -3.55 -6.61
CA ARG A 103 16.62 -3.14 -5.69
C ARG A 103 15.42 -4.07 -5.69
N LEU A 104 15.21 -4.82 -6.77
CA LEU A 104 14.14 -5.81 -6.86
C LEU A 104 14.61 -7.19 -6.39
N PHE A 105 15.84 -7.58 -6.72
CA PHE A 105 16.36 -8.93 -6.47
C PHE A 105 17.07 -9.10 -5.13
N LEU A 106 17.88 -8.13 -4.68
CA LEU A 106 18.62 -8.28 -3.42
C LEU A 106 17.68 -8.45 -2.21
N PRO A 107 16.58 -7.70 -2.06
CA PRO A 107 15.62 -7.95 -0.98
C PRO A 107 15.03 -9.37 -1.06
N MET A 108 14.69 -9.85 -2.26
CA MET A 108 14.17 -11.20 -2.44
C MET A 108 15.19 -12.28 -2.03
N LEU A 109 16.46 -12.12 -2.41
CA LEU A 109 17.53 -13.05 -2.04
C LEU A 109 17.80 -13.06 -0.53
N THR A 110 17.80 -11.88 0.10
CA THR A 110 18.01 -11.77 1.55
C THR A 110 16.89 -12.44 2.32
N GLU A 111 15.63 -12.25 1.92
CA GLU A 111 14.50 -12.96 2.52
C GLU A 111 14.55 -14.48 2.27
N ALA A 112 14.89 -14.92 1.06
CA ALA A 112 15.06 -16.36 0.78
C ALA A 112 16.13 -17.01 1.67
N SER A 113 17.25 -16.32 1.87
CA SER A 113 18.34 -16.75 2.77
C SER A 113 17.88 -16.81 4.23
N ARG A 114 17.05 -15.84 4.64
CA ARG A 114 16.47 -15.77 5.99
C ARG A 114 15.48 -16.90 6.24
N VAL A 115 14.61 -17.19 5.29
CA VAL A 115 13.65 -18.29 5.34
C VAL A 115 14.36 -19.64 5.47
N LEU A 116 15.49 -19.83 4.77
CA LEU A 116 16.32 -21.03 4.90
C LEU A 116 17.00 -21.11 6.28
N SER A 117 17.59 -20.01 6.76
CA SER A 117 18.29 -20.01 8.05
C SER A 117 17.36 -20.17 9.26
N GLU A 118 16.11 -19.69 9.14
CA GLU A 118 15.04 -19.88 10.12
C GLU A 118 14.40 -21.28 10.03
N GLY A 119 14.79 -22.11 9.06
CA GLY A 119 14.27 -23.47 8.88
C GLY A 119 12.82 -23.52 8.42
N ILE A 120 12.28 -22.42 7.88
CA ILE A 120 10.93 -22.35 7.29
C ILE A 120 10.90 -23.21 6.01
N VAL A 121 12.02 -23.24 5.27
CA VAL A 121 12.27 -24.14 4.14
C VAL A 121 13.45 -25.04 4.47
N ARG A 122 13.39 -26.31 4.06
CA ARG A 122 14.41 -27.32 4.39
C ARG A 122 15.68 -27.21 3.56
N GLU A 123 15.55 -26.94 2.27
CA GLU A 123 16.65 -26.90 1.31
C GLU A 123 16.37 -25.82 0.24
N PRO A 124 17.41 -25.18 -0.30
CA PRO A 124 17.26 -24.08 -1.26
C PRO A 124 16.69 -24.49 -2.63
N GLY A 125 16.47 -25.79 -2.86
CA GLY A 125 16.02 -26.38 -4.12
C GLY A 125 16.79 -27.65 -4.45
#